data_AF-A0A3B0W1D2-F1
#
_entry.id   AF-A0A3B0W1D2-F1
#
_cell.length_a   1.000
_cell.length_b   1.000
_cell.length_c   1.000
_cell.angle_alpha   90.00
_cell.angle_beta   90.00
_cell.angle_gamma   90.00
#
_symmetry.space_group_name_H-M   'P 1'
#
loop_
_entity.id
_entity.type
_entity.pdbx_description
1 polymer ?
#
loop_
_entity_poly.entity_id
_entity_poly.type
_entity_poly.pdbx_seq_one_letter_code
_entity_poly.pdbx_strand_id
1 'polypeptide(L)'
;MRQVSSKLISAKVKDLCLRAATDLGPDIQDALKAALKKEESPLGRDILTQIITNFEIAANEKKPMCQDTGLAVFFVELGREVELDGLLDEAIDEGVRQGYEEGFLRKSLCDPFTRKNTGDNTPSVIHTTIVEGSSIKISMAPKGGGSENMSALKMLKPSDGLEGIKKFVIETIKTGGGNPCPPIIVGVGIGGNFEKSAILAKKALMRELGHSNPDPVLAALEGDLAVGVNNLGIGPMGFGGVTTALGVHVEAAPCHIASLPVSVNIQCHAARHKEVTI
;
A
#
# COMPACT_ATOMS: atom_id res chain seq x y z
N MET A 1 -23.22 12.07 21.47
CA MET A 1 -22.79 10.97 20.57
C MET A 1 -23.40 11.23 19.20
N ARG A 2 -22.57 11.19 18.15
CA ARG A 2 -22.99 11.38 16.76
C ARG A 2 -23.39 10.02 16.19
N GLN A 3 -24.63 9.87 15.77
CA GLN A 3 -25.10 8.66 15.09
C GLN A 3 -24.57 8.63 13.65
N VAL A 4 -23.95 7.52 13.26
CA VAL A 4 -23.52 7.27 11.88
C VAL A 4 -24.10 5.94 11.41
N SER A 5 -24.80 5.98 10.28
CA SER A 5 -25.41 4.77 9.73
C SER A 5 -24.39 3.88 9.02
N SER A 6 -24.43 2.58 9.31
CA SER A 6 -23.73 1.50 8.60
C SER A 6 -23.95 1.59 7.09
N LYS A 7 -25.15 1.93 6.63
CA LYS A 7 -25.46 2.14 5.20
C LYS A 7 -24.64 3.28 4.58
N LEU A 8 -24.40 4.35 5.33
CA LEU A 8 -23.56 5.45 4.87
C LEU A 8 -22.10 4.98 4.72
N ILE A 9 -21.60 4.20 5.68
CA ILE A 9 -20.26 3.60 5.61
C ILE A 9 -20.14 2.70 4.39
N SER A 10 -21.07 1.76 4.17
CA SER A 10 -21.07 0.89 2.99
C SER A 10 -21.08 1.68 1.69
N ALA A 11 -21.90 2.73 1.59
CA ALA A 11 -21.94 3.58 0.40
C ALA A 11 -20.62 4.33 0.15
N LYS A 12 -19.95 4.81 1.21
CA LYS A 12 -18.63 5.47 1.09
C LYS A 12 -17.52 4.48 0.75
N VAL A 13 -17.53 3.28 1.32
CA VAL A 13 -16.58 2.22 0.99
C VAL A 13 -16.75 1.74 -0.45
N LYS A 14 -18.00 1.62 -0.93
CA LYS A 14 -18.30 1.33 -2.33
C LYS A 14 -17.63 2.34 -3.27
N ASP A 15 -17.82 3.64 -3.01
CA ASP A 15 -17.18 4.73 -3.77
C ASP A 15 -15.64 4.61 -3.73
N LEU A 16 -15.06 4.32 -2.55
CA LEU A 16 -13.62 4.10 -2.43
C LEU A 16 -13.12 2.95 -3.31
N CYS A 17 -13.81 1.80 -3.31
CA CYS A 17 -13.44 0.65 -4.15
C CYS A 17 -13.41 1.01 -5.64
N LEU A 18 -14.45 1.69 -6.13
CA LEU A 18 -14.57 2.08 -7.55
C LEU A 18 -13.48 3.09 -7.94
N ARG A 19 -13.28 4.12 -7.12
CA ARG A 19 -12.27 5.16 -7.37
C ARG A 19 -10.85 4.63 -7.23
N ALA A 20 -10.59 3.76 -6.27
CA ALA A 20 -9.28 3.16 -6.10
C ALA A 20 -8.93 2.29 -7.32
N ALA A 21 -9.89 1.54 -7.88
CA ALA A 21 -9.64 0.72 -9.07
C ALA A 21 -9.30 1.53 -10.33
N THR A 22 -9.84 2.74 -10.46
CA THR A 22 -9.83 3.53 -11.70
C THR A 22 -8.90 4.74 -11.67
N ASP A 23 -8.72 5.39 -10.52
CA ASP A 23 -8.01 6.67 -10.41
C ASP A 23 -6.73 6.54 -9.58
N LEU A 24 -5.58 6.88 -10.17
CA LEU A 24 -4.30 6.94 -9.47
C LEU A 24 -4.12 8.27 -8.72
N GLY A 25 -3.47 8.26 -7.55
CA GLY A 25 -3.19 9.48 -6.77
C GLY A 25 -2.30 10.48 -7.54
N PRO A 26 -2.53 11.81 -7.43
CA PRO A 26 -1.72 12.81 -8.13
C PRO A 26 -0.22 12.70 -7.83
N ASP A 27 0.15 12.43 -6.57
CA ASP A 27 1.53 12.22 -6.12
C ASP A 27 2.20 11.05 -6.85
N ILE A 28 1.48 9.94 -7.04
CA ILE A 28 1.98 8.78 -7.78
C ILE A 28 2.12 9.09 -9.28
N GLN A 29 1.14 9.80 -9.86
CA GLN A 29 1.21 10.20 -11.27
C GLN A 29 2.41 11.11 -11.52
N ASP A 30 2.66 12.08 -10.64
CA ASP A 30 3.78 13.00 -10.75
C ASP A 30 5.11 12.29 -10.55
N ALA A 31 5.19 11.34 -9.61
CA ALA A 31 6.38 10.50 -9.43
C ALA A 31 6.69 9.65 -10.66
N LEU A 32 5.67 9.03 -11.29
CA LEU A 32 5.85 8.26 -12.54
C LEU A 32 6.30 9.15 -13.71
N LYS A 33 5.71 10.34 -13.87
CA LYS A 33 6.11 11.32 -14.89
C LYS A 33 7.54 11.81 -14.65
N ALA A 34 7.94 12.02 -13.39
CA ALA A 34 9.30 12.39 -13.03
C ALA A 34 10.28 11.23 -13.30
N ALA A 35 9.90 9.99 -13.01
CA ALA A 35 10.68 8.80 -13.35
C ALA A 35 10.91 8.69 -14.86
N LEU A 36 9.86 8.88 -15.68
CA LEU A 36 9.99 8.85 -17.14
C LEU A 36 10.98 9.90 -17.67
N LYS A 37 11.04 11.09 -17.05
CA LYS A 37 12.00 12.14 -17.44
C LYS A 37 13.45 11.75 -17.10
N LYS A 38 13.66 11.01 -16.01
CA LYS A 38 14.97 10.58 -15.53
C LYS A 38 15.45 9.27 -16.15
N GLU A 39 14.54 8.45 -16.66
CA GLU A 39 14.89 7.12 -17.15
C GLU A 39 15.74 7.19 -18.42
N GLU A 40 16.87 6.49 -18.36
CA GLU A 40 17.89 6.44 -19.41
C GLU A 40 17.70 5.21 -20.31
N SER A 41 17.19 4.11 -19.76
CA SER A 41 16.92 2.88 -20.51
C SER A 41 15.79 3.11 -21.53
N PRO A 42 16.01 2.91 -22.85
CA PRO A 42 14.93 3.05 -23.84
C PRO A 42 13.73 2.15 -23.53
N LEU A 43 13.99 0.89 -23.15
CA LEU A 43 12.94 -0.04 -22.75
C LEU A 43 12.25 0.40 -21.44
N GLY A 44 13.01 0.92 -20.48
CA GLY A 44 12.44 1.48 -19.24
C GLY A 44 11.50 2.66 -19.51
N ARG A 45 11.86 3.55 -20.45
CA ARG A 45 11.01 4.67 -20.88
C ARG A 45 9.73 4.19 -21.56
N ASP A 46 9.82 3.18 -22.41
CA ASP A 46 8.65 2.58 -23.08
C ASP A 46 7.69 1.95 -22.05
N ILE A 47 8.23 1.25 -21.06
CA ILE A 47 7.44 0.65 -19.96
C ILE A 47 6.76 1.73 -19.13
N LEU A 48 7.48 2.76 -18.70
CA LEU A 48 6.89 3.87 -17.93
C LEU A 48 5.81 4.60 -18.74
N THR A 49 6.01 4.77 -20.05
CA THR A 49 5.01 5.36 -20.95
C THR A 49 3.75 4.51 -21.04
N GLN A 50 3.89 3.18 -21.09
CA GLN A 50 2.75 2.26 -21.06
C GLN A 50 2.02 2.29 -19.71
N ILE A 51 2.74 2.31 -18.60
CA ILE A 51 2.14 2.45 -17.25
C ILE A 51 1.34 3.74 -17.15
N ILE A 52 1.90 4.86 -17.64
CA ILE A 52 1.24 6.16 -17.63
C ILE A 52 -0.03 6.15 -18.48
N THR A 53 0.10 5.74 -19.74
CA THR A 53 -1.04 5.60 -20.67
C THR A 53 -2.14 4.70 -20.07
N ASN A 54 -1.77 3.60 -19.43
CA ASN A 54 -2.73 2.66 -18.85
C ASN A 54 -3.56 3.28 -17.72
N PHE A 55 -2.97 4.04 -16.79
CA PHE A 55 -3.77 4.69 -15.74
C PHE A 55 -4.64 5.83 -16.29
N GLU A 56 -4.20 6.51 -17.35
CA GLU A 56 -5.01 7.53 -18.03
C GLU A 56 -6.23 6.91 -18.71
N ILE A 57 -6.04 5.78 -19.41
CA ILE A 57 -7.15 5.01 -19.99
C ILE A 57 -8.09 4.52 -18.90
N ALA A 58 -7.56 3.96 -17.80
CA ALA A 58 -8.37 3.48 -16.68
C ALA A 58 -9.27 4.59 -16.10
N ALA A 59 -8.71 5.79 -15.90
CA ALA A 59 -9.44 6.94 -15.37
C ALA A 59 -10.51 7.46 -16.35
N ASN A 60 -10.20 7.48 -17.66
CA ASN A 60 -11.09 7.98 -18.71
C ASN A 60 -12.23 7.00 -19.04
N GLU A 61 -11.91 5.71 -19.16
CA GLU A 61 -12.87 4.65 -19.50
C GLU A 61 -13.58 4.06 -18.29
N LYS A 62 -13.22 4.49 -17.07
CA LYS A 62 -13.73 3.94 -15.80
C LYS A 62 -13.59 2.42 -15.72
N LYS A 63 -12.41 1.93 -16.12
CA LYS A 63 -12.02 0.52 -16.07
C LYS A 63 -10.91 0.30 -15.05
N PRO A 64 -10.83 -0.87 -14.41
CA PRO A 64 -9.77 -1.16 -13.46
C PRO A 64 -8.40 -1.10 -14.17
N MET A 65 -7.46 -0.33 -13.61
CA MET A 65 -6.12 -0.17 -14.19
C MET A 65 -5.27 -1.45 -14.16
N CYS A 66 -5.63 -2.43 -13.34
CA CYS A 66 -4.94 -3.69 -13.22
C CYS A 66 -5.96 -4.82 -13.07
N GLN A 67 -5.68 -5.95 -13.73
CA GLN A 67 -6.48 -7.17 -13.62
C GLN A 67 -6.54 -7.69 -12.18
N ASP A 68 -5.52 -7.41 -11.37
CA ASP A 68 -5.54 -7.63 -9.94
C ASP A 68 -6.07 -6.39 -9.21
N THR A 69 -7.37 -6.38 -8.94
CA THR A 69 -8.02 -5.32 -8.16
C THR A 69 -7.70 -5.41 -6.67
N GLY A 70 -6.98 -6.46 -6.25
CA GLY A 70 -6.35 -6.57 -4.94
C GLY A 70 -7.28 -6.98 -3.79
N LEU A 71 -6.64 -7.33 -2.68
CA LEU A 71 -7.26 -7.51 -1.37
C LEU A 71 -7.60 -6.15 -0.76
N ALA A 72 -8.82 -5.97 -0.28
CA ALA A 72 -9.24 -4.72 0.34
C ALA A 72 -8.65 -4.62 1.76
N VAL A 73 -7.73 -3.66 1.96
CA VAL A 73 -7.14 -3.35 3.26
C VAL A 73 -7.61 -1.96 3.69
N PHE A 74 -8.08 -1.82 4.93
CA PHE A 74 -8.58 -0.57 5.49
C PHE A 74 -7.83 -0.18 6.76
N PHE A 75 -7.52 1.11 6.87
CA PHE A 75 -7.19 1.77 8.13
C PHE A 75 -8.33 2.70 8.50
N VAL A 76 -8.94 2.46 9.67
CA VAL A 76 -10.09 3.23 10.15
C VAL A 76 -9.70 3.96 11.43
N GLU A 77 -9.83 5.28 11.42
CA GLU A 77 -9.77 6.11 12.62
C GLU A 77 -11.22 6.41 13.04
N LEU A 78 -11.68 5.75 14.09
CA LEU A 78 -13.05 5.84 14.60
C LEU A 78 -13.09 6.80 15.80
N GLY A 79 -13.73 7.95 15.63
CA GLY A 79 -13.95 8.91 16.70
C GLY A 79 -14.77 8.30 17.85
N ARG A 80 -14.29 8.43 19.09
CA ARG A 80 -14.93 7.88 20.30
C ARG A 80 -16.34 8.41 20.57
N GLU A 81 -16.73 9.51 19.95
CA GLU A 81 -18.07 10.09 20.08
C GLU A 81 -19.06 9.57 19.03
N VAL A 82 -18.61 8.69 18.13
CA VAL A 82 -19.43 8.06 17.10
C VAL A 82 -20.15 6.85 17.68
N GLU A 83 -21.46 6.78 17.40
CA GLU A 83 -22.28 5.61 17.66
C GLU A 83 -22.78 5.06 16.32
N LEU A 84 -22.60 3.75 16.09
CA LEU A 84 -22.95 3.07 14.85
C LEU A 84 -24.27 2.31 15.02
N ASP A 85 -25.15 2.37 14.02
CA ASP A 85 -26.38 1.58 13.97
C ASP A 85 -26.17 0.10 13.54
N GLY A 86 -24.92 -0.35 13.47
CA GLY A 86 -24.50 -1.69 13.06
C GLY A 86 -23.00 -1.94 13.30
N LEU A 87 -22.49 -3.09 12.86
CA LEU A 87 -21.08 -3.44 12.99
C LEU A 87 -20.25 -2.77 11.88
N LEU A 88 -19.13 -2.15 12.27
CA LEU A 88 -18.22 -1.46 11.35
C LEU A 88 -17.70 -2.40 10.25
N ASP A 89 -17.24 -3.59 10.64
CA ASP A 89 -16.62 -4.55 9.73
C ASP A 89 -17.62 -5.06 8.69
N GLU A 90 -18.86 -5.35 9.09
CA GLU A 90 -19.95 -5.73 8.19
C GLU A 90 -20.31 -4.61 7.22
N ALA A 91 -20.35 -3.36 7.70
CA ALA A 91 -20.63 -2.20 6.86
C ALA A 91 -19.53 -1.98 5.80
N ILE A 92 -18.27 -2.20 6.17
CA ILE A 92 -17.12 -2.12 5.24
C ILE A 92 -17.19 -3.26 4.22
N ASP A 93 -17.38 -4.50 4.66
CA ASP A 93 -17.46 -5.67 3.77
C ASP A 93 -18.64 -5.58 2.80
N GLU A 94 -19.78 -5.03 3.23
CA GLU A 94 -20.91 -4.79 2.34
C GLU A 94 -20.58 -3.72 1.28
N GLY A 95 -19.86 -2.66 1.65
CA GLY A 95 -19.36 -1.67 0.69
C GLY A 95 -18.38 -2.28 -0.33
N VAL A 96 -17.49 -3.17 0.12
CA VAL A 96 -16.57 -3.92 -0.76
C VAL A 96 -17.34 -4.82 -1.71
N ARG A 97 -18.29 -5.61 -1.21
CA ARG A 97 -19.14 -6.49 -2.02
C ARG A 97 -19.85 -5.72 -3.13
N GLN A 98 -20.51 -4.61 -2.78
CA GLN A 98 -21.21 -3.77 -3.76
C GLN A 98 -20.24 -3.14 -4.76
N GLY A 99 -19.09 -2.63 -4.29
CA GLY A 99 -18.11 -1.96 -5.15
C GLY A 99 -17.45 -2.91 -6.14
N TYR A 100 -17.15 -4.14 -5.71
CA TYR A 100 -16.56 -5.16 -6.58
C TYR A 100 -17.56 -5.71 -7.60
N GLU A 101 -18.85 -5.83 -7.23
CA GLU A 101 -19.90 -6.21 -8.16
C GLU A 101 -20.17 -5.11 -9.21
N GLU A 102 -20.45 -3.88 -8.76
CA GLU A 102 -20.82 -2.75 -9.63
C GLU A 102 -19.65 -2.28 -10.52
N GLY A 103 -18.42 -2.33 -9.99
CA GLY A 103 -17.22 -1.97 -10.73
C GLY A 103 -16.67 -3.06 -11.64
N PHE A 104 -17.33 -4.22 -11.72
CA PHE A 104 -16.82 -5.42 -12.41
C PHE A 104 -15.37 -5.75 -12.01
N LEU A 105 -15.06 -5.58 -10.72
CA LEU A 105 -13.71 -5.79 -10.18
C LEU A 105 -13.47 -7.28 -9.94
N ARG A 106 -12.20 -7.69 -10.01
CA ARG A 106 -11.84 -9.10 -9.82
C ARG A 106 -11.91 -9.49 -8.34
N LYS A 107 -12.79 -10.45 -8.03
CA LYS A 107 -12.89 -11.07 -6.71
C LYS A 107 -11.75 -12.08 -6.53
N SER A 108 -10.73 -11.70 -5.78
CA SER A 108 -9.42 -12.36 -5.70
C SER A 108 -9.18 -13.11 -4.39
N LEU A 109 -10.12 -13.09 -3.44
CA LEU A 109 -10.04 -13.87 -2.21
C LEU A 109 -10.48 -15.31 -2.42
N CYS A 110 -9.80 -16.22 -1.72
CA CYS A 110 -10.17 -17.62 -1.70
C CYS A 110 -9.76 -18.28 -0.38
N ASP A 111 -10.37 -19.43 -0.10
CA ASP A 111 -10.02 -20.30 1.01
C ASP A 111 -8.55 -20.77 0.90
N PRO A 112 -7.76 -20.71 1.98
CA PRO A 112 -6.32 -20.99 1.90
C PRO A 112 -5.98 -22.43 1.50
N PHE A 113 -6.84 -23.41 1.80
CA PHE A 113 -6.56 -24.83 1.56
C PHE A 113 -7.16 -25.34 0.25
N THR A 114 -8.46 -25.11 0.04
CA THR A 114 -9.22 -25.56 -1.14
C THR A 114 -9.06 -24.62 -2.34
N ARG A 115 -8.62 -23.39 -2.10
CA ARG A 115 -8.53 -22.31 -3.12
C ARG A 115 -9.88 -21.92 -3.73
N LYS A 116 -11.00 -22.35 -3.14
CA LYS A 116 -12.33 -21.93 -3.55
C LYS A 116 -12.49 -20.42 -3.34
N ASN A 117 -12.88 -19.71 -4.39
CA ASN A 117 -13.10 -18.27 -4.36
C ASN A 117 -14.27 -17.91 -3.43
N THR A 118 -14.19 -16.78 -2.72
CA THR A 118 -15.27 -16.31 -1.83
C THR A 118 -16.46 -15.73 -2.59
N GLY A 119 -16.26 -15.28 -3.84
CA GLY A 119 -17.31 -14.82 -4.74
C GLY A 119 -17.66 -13.32 -4.62
N ASP A 120 -16.98 -12.59 -3.74
CA ASP A 120 -17.30 -11.19 -3.41
C ASP A 120 -16.09 -10.33 -2.98
N ASN A 121 -14.88 -10.92 -2.91
CA ASN A 121 -13.65 -10.28 -2.44
C ASN A 121 -13.61 -9.93 -0.92
N THR A 122 -14.49 -10.51 -0.12
CA THR A 122 -14.55 -10.38 1.34
C THR A 122 -14.12 -11.70 2.02
N PRO A 123 -13.69 -11.69 3.30
CA PRO A 123 -13.61 -10.54 4.23
C PRO A 123 -12.46 -9.58 3.95
N SER A 124 -12.65 -8.30 4.25
CA SER A 124 -11.61 -7.27 4.18
C SER A 124 -10.62 -7.37 5.33
N VAL A 125 -9.42 -6.83 5.17
CA VAL A 125 -8.45 -6.67 6.27
C VAL A 125 -8.64 -5.28 6.88
N ILE A 126 -9.14 -5.21 8.11
CA ILE A 126 -9.54 -3.95 8.74
C ILE A 126 -8.67 -3.68 9.98
N HIS A 127 -8.06 -2.49 10.01
CA HIS A 127 -7.27 -2.01 11.14
C HIS A 127 -7.94 -0.77 11.74
N THR A 128 -8.66 -0.95 12.84
CA THR A 128 -9.37 0.13 13.53
C THR A 128 -8.55 0.72 14.67
N THR A 129 -8.51 2.04 14.75
CA THR A 129 -7.93 2.81 15.86
C THR A 129 -8.99 3.77 16.39
N ILE A 130 -9.23 3.76 17.70
CA ILE A 130 -10.12 4.74 18.33
C ILE A 130 -9.37 6.07 18.49
N VAL A 131 -10.00 7.16 18.07
CA VAL A 131 -9.45 8.52 18.14
C VAL A 131 -10.43 9.47 18.85
N GLU A 132 -9.97 10.66 19.21
CA GLU A 132 -10.83 11.70 19.77
C GLU A 132 -11.79 12.28 18.71
N GLY A 133 -12.90 12.85 19.15
CA GLY A 133 -13.88 13.52 18.29
C GLY A 133 -14.98 12.61 17.71
N SER A 134 -15.70 13.14 16.72
CA SER A 134 -16.96 12.59 16.21
C SER A 134 -16.93 12.24 14.72
N SER A 135 -15.75 12.01 14.14
CA SER A 135 -15.58 11.66 12.72
C SER A 135 -15.13 10.21 12.55
N ILE A 136 -15.39 9.64 11.37
CA ILE A 136 -14.77 8.38 10.95
C ILE A 136 -13.89 8.67 9.74
N LYS A 137 -12.58 8.48 9.84
CA LYS A 137 -11.69 8.51 8.67
C LYS A 137 -11.42 7.07 8.22
N ILE A 138 -11.72 6.78 6.95
CA ILE A 138 -11.50 5.46 6.34
C ILE A 138 -10.51 5.64 5.21
N SER A 139 -9.37 4.96 5.30
CA SER A 139 -8.35 4.90 4.26
C SER A 139 -8.28 3.49 3.69
N MET A 140 -8.32 3.36 2.37
CA MET A 140 -8.32 2.09 1.66
C MET A 140 -7.03 1.91 0.86
N ALA A 141 -6.49 0.69 0.90
CA ALA A 141 -5.43 0.23 0.02
C ALA A 141 -5.80 -1.12 -0.64
N PRO A 142 -6.15 -1.14 -1.95
CA PRO A 142 -6.33 -2.37 -2.68
C PRO A 142 -4.98 -3.01 -2.99
N LYS A 143 -4.64 -4.06 -2.25
CA LYS A 143 -3.32 -4.68 -2.29
C LYS A 143 -3.26 -5.82 -3.30
N GLY A 144 -2.51 -5.62 -4.39
CA GLY A 144 -2.26 -6.67 -5.38
C GLY A 144 -1.35 -7.76 -4.82
N GLY A 145 -1.70 -9.02 -5.09
CA GLY A 145 -1.02 -10.20 -4.54
C GLY A 145 0.45 -10.31 -4.97
N GLY A 146 0.78 -9.90 -6.20
CA GLY A 146 2.16 -9.92 -6.69
C GLY A 146 3.12 -9.09 -5.83
N SER A 147 2.69 -7.89 -5.43
CA SER A 147 3.47 -7.01 -4.56
C SER A 147 3.44 -7.43 -3.09
N GLU A 148 2.30 -7.92 -2.60
CA GLU A 148 2.19 -8.44 -1.22
C GLU A 148 3.13 -9.64 -1.02
N ASN A 149 3.20 -10.58 -1.97
CA ASN A 149 4.01 -11.79 -1.86
C ASN A 149 5.52 -11.54 -1.85
N MET A 150 5.98 -10.37 -2.33
CA MET A 150 7.39 -9.98 -2.31
C MET A 150 7.76 -9.19 -1.05
N SER A 151 6.82 -9.00 -0.13
CA SER A 151 7.04 -8.37 1.17
C SER A 151 7.64 -9.37 2.16
N ALA A 152 8.39 -8.88 3.14
CA ALA A 152 9.07 -9.74 4.11
C ALA A 152 9.07 -9.14 5.52
N LEU A 153 9.07 -10.00 6.53
CA LEU A 153 9.27 -9.65 7.93
C LEU A 153 10.46 -10.44 8.47
N LYS A 154 11.29 -9.79 9.28
CA LYS A 154 12.38 -10.45 9.98
C LYS A 154 12.54 -9.90 11.40
N MET A 155 12.75 -10.82 12.34
CA MET A 155 13.17 -10.49 13.70
C MET A 155 14.71 -10.41 13.71
N LEU A 156 15.25 -9.19 13.55
CA LEU A 156 16.69 -8.97 13.63
C LEU A 156 17.17 -9.05 15.09
N LYS A 157 18.47 -9.29 15.24
CA LYS A 157 19.12 -9.12 16.54
C LYS A 157 19.31 -7.62 16.78
N PRO A 158 19.17 -7.12 18.02
CA PRO A 158 19.50 -5.72 18.32
C PRO A 158 20.91 -5.32 17.87
N SER A 159 21.86 -6.26 17.91
CA SER A 159 23.25 -6.06 17.45
C SER A 159 23.39 -5.84 15.94
N ASP A 160 22.39 -6.22 15.14
CA ASP A 160 22.43 -6.00 13.68
C ASP A 160 22.25 -4.50 13.35
N GLY A 161 21.54 -3.76 14.22
CA GLY A 161 21.41 -2.31 14.15
C GLY A 161 20.92 -1.77 12.80
N LEU A 162 21.33 -0.53 12.50
CA LEU A 162 20.93 0.19 11.28
C LEU A 162 21.39 -0.52 9.99
N GLU A 163 22.62 -1.04 9.99
CA GLU A 163 23.17 -1.73 8.82
C GLU A 163 22.44 -3.04 8.53
N GLY A 164 22.02 -3.76 9.58
CA GLY A 164 21.16 -4.93 9.47
C GLY A 164 19.80 -4.62 8.85
N ILE A 165 19.19 -3.50 9.26
CA ILE A 165 17.93 -3.00 8.69
C ILE A 165 18.13 -2.70 7.20
N LYS A 166 19.13 -1.87 6.86
CA LYS A 166 19.41 -1.49 5.46
C LYS A 166 19.65 -2.71 4.59
N LYS A 167 20.49 -3.64 5.03
CA LYS A 167 20.77 -4.89 4.33
C LYS A 167 19.50 -5.71 4.12
N PHE A 168 18.65 -5.85 5.14
CA PHE A 168 17.41 -6.59 5.02
C PHE A 168 16.45 -5.97 3.99
N VAL A 169 16.31 -4.64 3.98
CA VAL A 169 15.48 -3.92 2.99
C VAL A 169 16.00 -4.18 1.57
N ILE A 170 17.30 -3.94 1.33
CA ILE A 170 17.91 -4.11 0.01
C ILE A 170 17.79 -5.55 -0.49
N GLU A 171 18.09 -6.55 0.34
CA GLU A 171 17.98 -7.95 -0.06
C GLU A 171 16.53 -8.37 -0.33
N THR A 172 15.55 -7.81 0.39
CA THR A 172 14.13 -8.06 0.11
C THR A 172 13.74 -7.56 -1.27
N ILE A 173 14.13 -6.31 -1.62
CA ILE A 173 13.83 -5.74 -2.95
C ILE A 173 14.56 -6.49 -4.05
N LYS A 174 15.84 -6.82 -3.84
CA LYS A 174 16.65 -7.60 -4.78
C LYS A 174 16.05 -8.98 -5.06
N THR A 175 15.57 -9.66 -4.02
CA THR A 175 14.89 -10.96 -4.16
C THR A 175 13.57 -10.82 -4.92
N GLY A 176 12.83 -9.74 -4.68
CA GLY A 176 11.59 -9.44 -5.40
C GLY A 176 11.81 -9.17 -6.89
N GLY A 177 12.89 -8.50 -7.27
CA GLY A 177 13.22 -8.22 -8.67
C GLY A 177 12.09 -7.50 -9.42
N GLY A 178 11.75 -7.98 -10.62
CA GLY A 178 10.63 -7.46 -11.42
C GLY A 178 9.23 -7.93 -10.98
N ASN A 179 9.14 -8.92 -10.08
CA ASN A 179 7.87 -9.54 -9.69
C ASN A 179 6.82 -8.59 -9.08
N PRO A 180 7.17 -7.59 -8.25
CA PRO A 180 6.19 -6.66 -7.69
C PRO A 180 5.82 -5.53 -8.68
N CYS A 181 6.11 -5.68 -9.97
CA CYS A 181 5.82 -4.71 -11.03
C CYS A 181 6.39 -3.31 -10.75
N PRO A 182 7.72 -3.14 -10.64
CA PRO A 182 8.33 -1.83 -10.44
C PRO A 182 7.97 -0.84 -11.57
N PRO A 183 8.03 0.47 -11.30
CA PRO A 183 8.63 1.07 -10.12
C PRO A 183 7.74 0.95 -8.87
N ILE A 184 8.34 0.51 -7.76
CA ILE A 184 7.63 0.19 -6.51
C ILE A 184 7.64 1.36 -5.52
N ILE A 185 6.78 1.30 -4.51
CA ILE A 185 6.89 2.10 -3.28
C ILE A 185 7.22 1.14 -2.15
N VAL A 186 8.22 1.46 -1.33
CA VAL A 186 8.69 0.59 -0.26
C VAL A 186 8.29 1.18 1.08
N GLY A 187 7.43 0.48 1.81
CA GLY A 187 7.11 0.78 3.19
C GLY A 187 7.96 -0.05 4.13
N VAL A 188 8.64 0.58 5.08
CA VAL A 188 9.48 -0.08 6.08
C VAL A 188 8.93 0.20 7.47
N GLY A 189 8.67 -0.86 8.22
CA GLY A 189 8.22 -0.79 9.61
C GLY A 189 9.31 -1.32 10.53
N ILE A 190 9.75 -0.52 11.50
CA ILE A 190 10.85 -0.85 12.42
C ILE A 190 10.34 -0.84 13.86
N GLY A 191 10.68 -1.87 14.63
CA GLY A 191 10.33 -1.96 16.04
C GLY A 191 8.91 -2.47 16.30
N GLY A 192 8.34 -2.13 17.45
CA GLY A 192 7.16 -2.80 17.98
C GLY A 192 7.42 -4.27 18.32
N ASN A 193 6.58 -5.16 17.79
CA ASN A 193 6.71 -6.62 17.84
C ASN A 193 6.45 -7.21 16.44
N PHE A 194 6.20 -8.52 16.35
CA PHE A 194 5.98 -9.23 15.09
C PHE A 194 4.92 -8.51 14.22
N GLU A 195 3.67 -8.49 14.66
CA GLU A 195 2.56 -7.92 13.92
C GLU A 195 2.61 -6.39 13.81
N LYS A 196 3.13 -5.69 14.83
CA LYS A 196 3.18 -4.22 14.82
C LYS A 196 4.11 -3.69 13.74
N SER A 197 5.27 -4.32 13.52
CA SER A 197 6.20 -3.91 12.46
C SER A 197 5.56 -4.04 11.08
N ALA A 198 4.80 -5.11 10.84
CA ALA A 198 4.08 -5.32 9.57
C ALA A 198 3.01 -4.24 9.34
N ILE A 199 2.24 -3.90 10.39
CA ILE A 199 1.25 -2.82 10.33
C ILE A 199 1.93 -1.47 10.07
N LEU A 200 3.07 -1.19 10.68
CA LEU A 200 3.84 0.05 10.43
C LEU A 200 4.33 0.12 8.97
N ALA A 201 4.89 -0.97 8.44
CA ALA A 201 5.31 -1.03 7.05
C ALA A 201 4.14 -0.80 6.09
N LYS A 202 2.95 -1.33 6.42
CA LYS A 202 1.72 -1.12 5.65
C LYS A 202 1.25 0.34 5.73
N LYS A 203 1.29 0.96 6.91
CA LYS A 203 0.96 2.38 7.10
C LYS A 203 1.93 3.31 6.38
N ALA A 204 3.21 2.95 6.34
CA ALA A 204 4.23 3.71 5.61
C ALA A 204 3.89 3.86 4.12
N LEU A 205 3.26 2.85 3.50
CA LEU A 205 2.79 2.92 2.12
C LEU A 205 1.64 3.92 1.90
N MET A 206 0.93 4.31 2.96
CA MET A 206 -0.17 5.28 2.88
C MET A 206 0.32 6.74 2.84
N ARG A 207 1.62 6.97 3.05
CA ARG A 207 2.21 8.31 2.97
C ARG A 207 2.30 8.79 1.52
N GLU A 208 2.07 10.08 1.35
CA GLU A 208 2.16 10.75 0.05
C GLU A 208 3.62 10.80 -0.42
N LEU A 209 3.85 10.46 -1.70
CA LEU A 209 5.18 10.55 -2.28
C LEU A 209 5.68 12.00 -2.29
N GLY A 210 7.00 12.17 -2.15
CA GLY A 210 7.65 13.49 -2.09
C GLY A 210 7.75 14.09 -0.68
N HIS A 211 7.10 13.50 0.33
CA HIS A 211 7.22 13.91 1.72
C HIS A 211 8.13 12.98 2.53
N SER A 212 9.22 13.53 3.06
CA SER A 212 10.11 12.85 4.01
C SER A 212 9.46 12.69 5.39
N ASN A 213 9.97 11.75 6.17
CA ASN A 213 9.53 11.57 7.56
C ASN A 213 9.82 12.86 8.37
N PRO A 214 8.92 13.30 9.26
CA PRO A 214 9.19 14.44 10.14
C PRO A 214 10.35 14.21 11.13
N ASP A 215 10.65 12.95 11.48
CA ASP A 215 11.84 12.58 12.24
C ASP A 215 13.08 12.63 11.34
N PRO A 216 14.08 13.49 11.62
CA PRO A 216 15.28 13.63 10.79
C PRO A 216 16.09 12.35 10.63
N VAL A 217 16.07 11.46 11.63
CA VAL A 217 16.80 10.18 11.58
C VAL A 217 16.13 9.23 10.61
N LEU A 218 14.79 9.15 10.64
CA LEU A 218 14.03 8.32 9.71
C LEU A 218 14.07 8.90 8.29
N ALA A 219 14.03 10.23 8.14
CA ALA A 219 14.16 10.90 6.85
C ALA A 219 15.51 10.61 6.17
N ALA A 220 16.61 10.63 6.93
CA ALA A 220 17.92 10.26 6.42
C ALA A 220 17.95 8.79 5.97
N LEU A 221 17.33 7.89 6.75
CA LEU A 221 17.22 6.48 6.39
C LEU A 221 16.37 6.26 5.13
N GLU A 222 15.26 6.98 4.96
CA GLU A 222 14.44 6.95 3.73
C GLU A 222 15.29 7.32 2.51
N GLY A 223 16.10 8.37 2.61
CA GLY A 223 17.01 8.81 1.55
C GLY A 223 18.07 7.74 1.20
N ASP A 224 18.76 7.23 2.22
CA ASP A 224 19.78 6.18 2.06
C ASP A 224 19.21 4.93 1.38
N LEU A 225 18.02 4.49 1.83
CA LEU A 225 17.35 3.32 1.26
C LEU A 225 16.87 3.58 -0.16
N ALA A 226 16.31 4.76 -0.46
CA ALA A 226 15.87 5.10 -1.82
C ALA A 226 17.03 5.06 -2.83
N VAL A 227 18.19 5.60 -2.44
CA VAL A 227 19.42 5.51 -3.26
C VAL A 227 19.86 4.06 -3.41
N GLY A 228 19.94 3.31 -2.30
CA GLY A 228 20.35 1.90 -2.33
C GLY A 228 19.46 1.02 -3.19
N VAL A 229 18.14 1.20 -3.10
CA VAL A 229 17.15 0.45 -3.89
C VAL A 229 17.27 0.76 -5.38
N ASN A 230 17.39 2.04 -5.76
CA ASN A 230 17.50 2.41 -7.17
C ASN A 230 18.84 1.98 -7.78
N ASN A 231 19.92 1.97 -6.99
CA ASN A 231 21.24 1.45 -7.41
C ASN A 231 21.25 -0.07 -7.70
N LEU A 232 20.20 -0.81 -7.32
CA LEU A 232 20.06 -2.22 -7.74
C LEU A 232 19.87 -2.35 -9.26
N GLY A 233 19.44 -1.29 -9.94
CA GLY A 233 19.29 -1.28 -11.40
C GLY A 233 18.22 -2.25 -11.92
N ILE A 234 17.25 -2.65 -11.08
CA ILE A 234 16.14 -3.53 -11.48
C ILE A 234 15.25 -2.81 -12.51
N GLY A 235 14.98 -1.52 -12.27
CA GLY A 235 14.26 -0.64 -13.19
C GLY A 235 12.79 -1.00 -13.41
N PRO A 236 12.10 -0.29 -14.33
CA PRO A 236 10.69 -0.51 -14.64
C PRO A 236 10.42 -1.96 -15.07
N MET A 237 9.44 -2.60 -14.43
CA MET A 237 9.04 -4.00 -14.61
C MET A 237 10.18 -5.05 -14.51
N GLY A 238 11.37 -4.69 -14.03
CA GLY A 238 12.52 -5.59 -13.92
C GLY A 238 13.39 -5.69 -15.18
N PHE A 239 13.23 -4.78 -16.14
CA PHE A 239 13.97 -4.79 -17.41
C PHE A 239 15.24 -3.93 -17.40
N GLY A 240 15.68 -3.49 -16.23
CA GLY A 240 16.79 -2.57 -16.08
C GLY A 240 16.36 -1.11 -16.22
N GLY A 241 17.13 -0.23 -15.59
CA GLY A 241 16.86 1.21 -15.57
C GLY A 241 17.22 1.83 -14.22
N VAL A 242 17.02 3.14 -14.12
CA VAL A 242 17.40 3.92 -12.93
C VAL A 242 16.28 4.05 -11.91
N THR A 243 15.05 3.70 -12.27
CA THR A 243 13.89 3.77 -11.37
C THR A 243 13.37 2.38 -11.01
N THR A 244 13.91 1.82 -9.92
CA THR A 244 13.37 0.63 -9.28
C THR A 244 12.24 0.99 -8.31
N ALA A 245 12.40 2.06 -7.53
CA ALA A 245 11.41 2.55 -6.58
C ALA A 245 11.12 4.04 -6.79
N LEU A 246 9.84 4.40 -6.70
CA LEU A 246 9.34 5.78 -6.70
C LEU A 246 9.59 6.48 -5.36
N GLY A 247 9.60 5.71 -4.26
CA GLY A 247 9.83 6.23 -2.92
C GLY A 247 10.03 5.13 -1.89
N VAL A 248 10.65 5.50 -0.78
CA VAL A 248 10.80 4.67 0.42
C VAL A 248 10.27 5.46 1.60
N HIS A 249 9.36 4.87 2.37
CA HIS A 249 8.82 5.46 3.59
C HIS A 249 9.11 4.55 4.78
N VAL A 250 9.56 5.14 5.88
CA VAL A 250 9.92 4.43 7.10
C VAL A 250 9.02 4.91 8.23
N GLU A 251 8.44 3.96 8.95
CA GLU A 251 7.72 4.17 10.21
C GLU A 251 8.36 3.33 11.31
N ALA A 252 8.46 3.89 12.52
CA ALA A 252 9.12 3.23 13.64
C ALA A 252 8.29 3.29 14.93
N ALA A 253 8.49 2.31 15.80
CA ALA A 253 7.97 2.30 17.16
C ALA A 253 9.00 1.70 18.13
N PRO A 254 8.93 2.02 19.44
CA PRO A 254 9.71 1.32 20.44
C PRO A 254 9.49 -0.20 20.38
N CYS A 255 10.53 -0.97 20.67
CA CYS A 255 10.47 -2.44 20.76
C CYS A 255 11.15 -2.95 22.02
N HIS A 256 10.94 -4.22 22.34
CA HIS A 256 11.60 -4.88 23.45
C HIS A 256 13.12 -4.90 23.25
N ILE A 257 13.91 -4.65 24.31
CA ILE A 257 15.38 -4.51 24.23
C ILE A 257 16.11 -5.71 23.61
N ALA A 258 15.53 -6.91 23.69
CA ALA A 258 16.07 -8.14 23.12
C ALA A 258 15.63 -8.41 21.67
N SER A 259 14.88 -7.50 21.03
CA SER A 259 14.28 -7.74 19.71
C SER A 259 14.41 -6.50 18.82
N LEU A 260 14.61 -6.74 17.52
CA LEU A 260 14.51 -5.70 16.50
C LEU A 260 13.64 -6.19 15.34
N PRO A 261 12.29 -6.13 15.47
CA PRO A 261 11.38 -6.47 14.39
C PRO A 261 11.52 -5.49 13.24
N VAL A 262 11.62 -5.99 12.00
CA VAL A 262 11.65 -5.17 10.80
C VAL A 262 10.77 -5.81 9.73
N SER A 263 9.91 -5.01 9.12
CA SER A 263 9.05 -5.42 8.03
C SER A 263 9.24 -4.53 6.82
N VAL A 264 9.20 -5.12 5.64
CA VAL A 264 9.22 -4.46 4.33
C VAL A 264 7.91 -4.83 3.64
N ASN A 265 7.06 -3.85 3.37
CA ASN A 265 5.87 -4.01 2.54
C ASN A 265 6.06 -3.28 1.22
N ILE A 266 5.86 -3.97 0.11
CA ILE A 266 6.09 -3.43 -1.23
C ILE A 266 4.76 -3.11 -1.87
N GLN A 267 4.58 -1.90 -2.39
CA GLN A 267 3.46 -1.53 -3.27
C GLN A 267 3.96 -1.44 -4.72
N CYS A 268 3.22 -2.04 -5.66
CA CYS A 268 3.51 -1.91 -7.09
C CYS A 268 3.17 -0.51 -7.61
N HIS A 269 3.47 -0.23 -8.88
CA HIS A 269 3.11 1.04 -9.53
C HIS A 269 1.59 1.34 -9.49
N ALA A 270 0.73 0.33 -9.32
CA ALA A 270 -0.70 0.50 -9.06
C ALA A 270 -0.98 0.86 -7.57
N ALA A 271 -0.37 1.93 -7.08
CA ALA A 271 -0.54 2.47 -5.72
C ALA A 271 -1.84 3.27 -5.59
N ARG A 272 -2.94 2.54 -5.34
CA ARG A 272 -4.33 2.99 -5.47
C ARG A 272 -4.97 3.41 -4.15
N HIS A 273 -4.30 4.25 -3.37
CA HIS A 273 -4.81 4.62 -2.05
C HIS A 273 -5.88 5.71 -2.18
N LYS A 274 -6.97 5.57 -1.41
CA LYS A 274 -8.05 6.57 -1.32
C LYS A 274 -8.52 6.68 0.12
N GLU A 275 -8.98 7.86 0.49
CA GLU A 275 -9.53 8.11 1.81
C GLU A 275 -10.86 8.87 1.74
N VAL A 276 -11.66 8.73 2.78
CA VAL A 276 -12.89 9.47 3.00
C VAL A 276 -13.05 9.73 4.50
N THR A 277 -13.57 10.91 4.83
CA THR A 277 -13.99 11.23 6.20
C THR A 277 -15.51 11.36 6.23
N ILE A 278 -16.13 10.71 7.22
CA ILE A 278 -17.56 10.74 7.52
C ILE A 278 -17.77 11.62 8.74
#